data_AF-A0AAU7ZQQ4-F1
#
_entry.id   AF-A0AAU7ZQQ4-F1
#
_cell.length_a   1.000
_cell.length_b   1.000
_cell.length_c   1.000
_cell.angle_alpha   90.00
_cell.angle_beta   90.00
_cell.angle_gamma   90.00
#
_symmetry.space_group_name_H-M   'P 1'
#
loop_
_entity.id
_entity.type
_entity.pdbx_description
1 polymer ?
#
loop_
_entity_poly.entity_id
_entity_poly.type
_entity_poly.pdbx_seq_one_letter_code
_entity_poly.pdbx_strand_id
1 'polypeptide(L)'
;MLIEVLGFVNLLCAGILAGEEFVVRYGIRGPIASIHPEPQIQLRQALIRRLRVLVPAIFSVALISGIAVTLLERLRPALDFRCAGLLALFVFISITLAGTVPINQAILTWKTAEPPEGWQAMIKQMGTARHSADLGGDHSVRPLPRSCSAARRP
;
A
#
# COMPACT_ATOMS: atom_id res chain seq x y z
N MET A 1 28.21 15.87 -1.01
CA MET A 1 27.39 15.96 0.20
C MET A 1 25.87 15.98 -0.07
N LEU A 2 25.26 17.02 -0.67
CA LEU A 2 23.79 17.06 -0.84
C LEU A 2 23.20 15.86 -1.61
N ILE A 3 23.80 15.51 -2.75
CA ILE A 3 23.35 14.38 -3.58
C ILE A 3 23.48 13.05 -2.83
N GLU A 4 24.56 12.87 -2.06
CA GLU A 4 24.78 11.66 -1.26
C GLU A 4 23.74 11.54 -0.15
N VAL A 5 23.41 12.65 0.52
CA VAL A 5 22.34 12.68 1.54
C VAL A 5 21.00 12.34 0.92
N LEU A 6 20.66 12.93 -0.23
CA LEU A 6 19.42 12.62 -0.94
C LEU A 6 19.36 11.15 -1.39
N GLY A 7 20.48 10.62 -1.90
CA GLY A 7 20.61 9.22 -2.29
C GLY A 7 20.46 8.28 -1.11
N PHE A 8 21.08 8.59 0.03
CA PHE A 8 20.93 7.84 1.27
C PHE A 8 19.48 7.84 1.77
N VAL A 9 18.83 9.01 1.83
CA VAL A 9 17.42 9.14 2.24
C VAL A 9 16.53 8.35 1.30
N ASN A 10 16.74 8.45 -0.02
CA ASN A 10 15.98 7.69 -1.01
C ASN A 10 16.12 6.18 -0.77
N LEU A 11 17.35 5.69 -0.65
CA LEU A 11 17.64 4.27 -0.47
C LEU A 11 17.07 3.74 0.86
N LEU A 12 17.19 4.52 1.93
CA LEU A 12 16.63 4.20 3.23
C LEU A 12 15.10 4.09 3.16
N CYS A 13 14.42 5.09 2.59
CA CYS A 13 12.97 5.07 2.48
C CYS A 13 12.48 3.94 1.56
N ALA A 14 13.14 3.71 0.42
CA ALA A 14 12.83 2.60 -0.47
C ALA A 14 13.03 1.24 0.22
N GLY A 15 14.09 1.08 1.00
CA GLY A 15 14.35 -0.11 1.81
C GLY A 15 13.30 -0.35 2.89
N ILE A 16 12.87 0.70 3.59
CA ILE A 16 11.78 0.62 4.58
C ILE A 16 10.48 0.16 3.91
N LEU A 17 10.13 0.72 2.75
CA LEU A 17 8.92 0.36 2.02
C LEU A 17 8.96 -1.10 1.53
N ALA A 18 10.11 -1.55 1.01
CA ALA A 18 10.31 -2.94 0.62
C ALA A 18 10.22 -3.89 1.83
N GLY A 19 10.82 -3.52 2.95
CA GLY A 19 10.78 -4.29 4.20
C GLY A 19 9.36 -4.37 4.78
N GLU A 20 8.60 -3.27 4.76
CA GLU A 20 7.20 -3.24 5.16
C GLU A 20 6.38 -4.24 4.34
N GLU A 21 6.45 -4.18 3.01
CA GLU A 21 5.66 -5.09 2.16
C GLU A 21 6.06 -6.56 2.39
N PHE A 22 7.36 -6.83 2.59
CA PHE A 22 7.83 -8.17 2.95
C PHE A 22 7.21 -8.66 4.26
N VAL A 23 7.28 -7.84 5.33
CA VAL A 23 6.72 -8.18 6.65
C VAL A 23 5.20 -8.33 6.58
N VAL A 24 4.50 -7.47 5.84
CA VAL A 24 3.06 -7.56 5.66
C VAL A 24 2.68 -8.86 4.95
N ARG A 25 3.40 -9.20 3.87
CA ARG A 25 3.11 -10.35 3.02
C ARG A 25 3.35 -11.68 3.74
N TYR A 26 4.50 -11.81 4.39
CA TYR A 26 4.95 -13.09 4.95
C TYR A 26 4.79 -13.18 6.48
N GLY A 27 4.88 -12.05 7.19
CA GLY A 27 4.82 -12.02 8.66
C GLY A 27 3.41 -11.81 9.22
N ILE A 28 2.62 -10.92 8.62
CA ILE A 28 1.37 -10.45 9.24
C ILE A 28 0.13 -11.14 8.67
N ARG A 29 0.07 -11.35 7.35
CA ARG A 29 -1.17 -11.74 6.66
C ARG A 29 -1.75 -13.08 7.12
N GLY A 30 -0.89 -14.08 7.32
CA GLY A 30 -1.28 -15.41 7.80
C GLY A 30 -1.83 -15.36 9.23
N PRO A 31 -1.04 -14.89 10.21
CA PRO A 31 -1.46 -14.82 11.62
C PRO A 31 -2.73 -13.98 11.83
N ILE A 32 -2.89 -12.85 11.12
CA ILE A 32 -4.11 -12.04 11.25
C ILE A 32 -5.36 -12.80 10.76
N ALA A 33 -5.24 -13.74 9.82
CA ALA A 33 -6.37 -14.49 9.31
C ALA A 33 -6.91 -15.54 10.30
N SER A 34 -6.13 -15.93 11.31
CA SER A 34 -6.54 -16.90 12.34
C SER A 34 -7.13 -16.26 13.60
N ILE A 35 -7.17 -14.92 13.70
CA ILE A 35 -7.73 -14.20 14.85
C ILE A 35 -9.26 -14.14 14.73
N HIS A 36 -9.97 -14.16 15.86
CA HIS A 36 -11.43 -13.93 15.89
C HIS A 36 -11.83 -12.60 15.22
N PRO A 37 -13.00 -12.53 14.56
CA PRO A 37 -13.42 -11.38 13.74
C PRO A 37 -13.29 -10.01 14.41
N GLU A 38 -13.76 -9.88 15.65
CA GLU A 38 -13.78 -8.61 16.36
C GLU A 38 -12.37 -8.06 16.64
N PRO A 39 -11.47 -8.78 17.35
CA PRO A 39 -10.10 -8.31 17.56
C PRO A 39 -9.32 -8.16 16.25
N GLN A 40 -9.65 -8.96 15.22
CA GLN A 40 -9.06 -8.80 13.89
C GLN A 40 -9.40 -7.43 13.27
N ILE A 41 -10.65 -6.98 13.37
CA ILE A 41 -11.08 -5.68 12.83
C ILE A 41 -10.55 -4.53 13.67
N GLN A 42 -10.54 -4.66 15.00
CA GLN A 42 -9.94 -3.66 15.90
C GLN A 42 -8.46 -3.43 15.57
N LEU A 43 -7.69 -4.51 15.41
CA LEU A 43 -6.28 -4.43 15.01
C LEU A 43 -6.12 -3.74 13.65
N ARG A 44 -6.94 -4.12 12.66
CA ARG A 44 -6.91 -3.48 11.33
C ARG A 44 -7.22 -1.99 11.41
N GLN A 45 -8.25 -1.57 12.15
CA GLN A 45 -8.60 -0.16 12.30
C GLN A 45 -7.46 0.63 12.97
N ALA A 46 -6.84 0.07 14.01
CA ALA A 46 -5.69 0.69 14.68
C ALA A 46 -4.49 0.86 13.72
N LEU A 47 -4.16 -0.18 12.96
CA LEU A 47 -3.11 -0.14 11.95
C LEU A 47 -3.43 0.88 10.85
N ILE A 48 -4.65 0.88 10.31
CA ILE A 48 -5.07 1.81 9.25
C ILE A 48 -4.91 3.26 9.72
N ARG A 49 -5.34 3.60 10.94
CA ARG A 49 -5.23 4.98 11.46
C ARG A 49 -3.78 5.47 11.53
N ARG A 50 -2.84 4.60 11.85
CA ARG A 50 -1.42 4.96 11.96
C ARG A 50 -0.73 4.95 10.60
N LEU A 51 -0.94 3.89 9.81
CA LEU A 51 -0.26 3.67 8.53
C LEU A 51 -0.79 4.57 7.42
N ARG A 52 -2.04 5.04 7.48
CA ARG A 52 -2.60 5.98 6.48
C ARG A 52 -1.89 7.34 6.42
N VAL A 53 -1.06 7.66 7.42
CA VAL A 53 -0.24 8.88 7.45
C VAL A 53 1.22 8.52 7.24
N LEU A 54 1.72 7.53 7.97
CA LEU A 54 3.14 7.16 7.95
C LEU A 54 3.60 6.67 6.57
N VAL A 55 2.86 5.73 5.96
CA VAL A 55 3.28 5.10 4.70
C VAL A 55 3.27 6.10 3.53
N PRO A 56 2.21 6.91 3.33
CA PRO A 56 2.24 7.96 2.30
C PRO A 56 3.33 9.01 2.52
N ALA A 57 3.69 9.32 3.77
CA ALA A 57 4.80 10.22 4.06
C ALA A 57 6.14 9.63 3.60
N ILE A 58 6.41 8.35 3.91
CA ILE A 58 7.63 7.66 3.47
C ILE A 58 7.66 7.55 1.93
N PHE A 59 6.53 7.22 1.30
CA PHE A 59 6.42 7.22 -0.16
C PHE A 59 6.75 8.58 -0.77
N SER A 60 6.21 9.66 -0.19
CA SER A 60 6.45 11.02 -0.68
C SER A 60 7.92 11.40 -0.56
N VAL A 61 8.55 11.10 0.58
CA VAL A 61 9.98 11.36 0.78
C VAL A 61 10.83 10.54 -0.20
N ALA A 62 10.55 9.24 -0.37
CA ALA A 62 11.24 8.39 -1.34
C ALA A 62 11.11 8.94 -2.76
N LEU A 63 9.89 9.29 -3.19
CA LEU A 63 9.64 9.75 -4.55
C LEU A 63 10.31 11.11 -4.82
N ILE A 64 10.16 12.08 -3.92
CA ILE A 64 10.74 13.42 -4.07
C ILE A 64 12.28 13.34 -4.08
N SER A 65 12.88 12.61 -3.15
CA SER A 65 14.34 12.43 -3.10
C SER A 65 14.86 11.71 -4.35
N GLY A 66 14.14 10.70 -4.85
CA GLY A 66 14.53 9.97 -6.05
C GLY A 66 14.47 10.83 -7.32
N ILE A 67 13.42 11.64 -7.45
CA ILE A 67 13.29 12.61 -8.54
C ILE A 67 14.45 13.61 -8.47
N ALA A 68 14.72 14.15 -7.27
CA ALA A 68 15.81 15.12 -7.07
C ALA A 68 17.17 14.54 -7.47
N VAL A 69 17.52 13.32 -7.01
CA VAL A 69 18.78 12.66 -7.38
C VAL A 69 18.86 12.42 -8.88
N THR A 70 17.78 11.95 -9.49
CA THR A 70 17.74 11.66 -10.94
C THR A 70 17.94 12.92 -11.78
N LEU A 71 17.33 14.05 -11.39
CA LEU A 71 17.47 15.32 -12.09
C LEU A 71 18.85 15.96 -11.90
N LEU A 72 19.42 15.86 -10.69
CA LEU A 72 20.73 16.40 -10.35
C LEU A 72 21.88 15.60 -10.99
N GLU A 73 21.71 14.29 -11.17
CA GLU A 73 22.71 13.41 -11.78
C GLU A 73 22.39 12.99 -13.22
N ARG A 74 21.57 13.77 -13.95
CA ARG A 74 21.04 13.41 -15.28
C ARG A 74 22.09 13.14 -16.37
N LEU A 75 23.31 13.63 -16.22
CA LEU A 75 24.42 13.44 -17.18
C LEU A 75 25.36 12.31 -16.76
N ARG A 76 25.11 11.65 -15.63
CA ARG A 76 25.96 10.58 -15.12
C ARG A 76 25.54 9.22 -15.66
N PRO A 77 26.48 8.26 -15.73
CA PRO A 77 26.15 6.86 -15.96
C PRO A 77 25.10 6.36 -14.97
N ALA A 78 24.32 5.35 -15.37
CA ALA A 78 23.20 4.76 -14.61
C ALA A 78 21.90 5.57 -14.54
N LEU A 79 21.69 6.58 -15.39
CA LEU A 79 20.40 7.26 -15.53
C LEU A 79 19.26 6.27 -15.80
N ASP A 80 19.47 5.29 -16.68
CA ASP A 80 18.44 4.31 -17.04
C ASP A 80 17.94 3.52 -15.82
N PHE A 81 18.84 3.10 -14.95
CA PHE A 81 18.49 2.40 -13.70
C PHE A 81 17.74 3.30 -12.71
N ARG A 82 18.11 4.58 -12.62
CA ARG A 82 17.38 5.55 -11.76
C ARG A 82 15.96 5.79 -12.28
N CYS A 83 15.80 5.94 -13.59
CA CYS A 83 14.50 6.06 -14.23
C CYS A 83 13.65 4.80 -14.04
N ALA A 84 14.24 3.61 -14.23
CA ALA A 84 13.56 2.35 -13.98
C ALA A 84 13.13 2.19 -12.51
N GLY A 85 14.00 2.55 -11.56
CA GLY A 85 13.69 2.54 -10.13
C GLY A 85 12.57 3.52 -9.75
N LEU A 86 12.60 4.74 -10.30
CA LEU A 86 11.53 5.72 -10.11
C LEU A 86 10.20 5.26 -10.69
N LEU A 87 10.22 4.67 -11.89
CA LEU A 87 9.02 4.10 -12.50
C LEU A 87 8.45 2.96 -11.65
N ALA A 88 9.31 2.05 -11.18
CA ALA A 88 8.91 0.96 -10.28
C ALA A 88 8.29 1.50 -8.99
N LEU A 89 8.91 2.50 -8.36
CA LEU A 89 8.38 3.15 -7.16
C LEU A 89 7.02 3.82 -7.43
N PHE A 90 6.88 4.51 -8.55
CA PHE A 90 5.63 5.16 -8.94
C PHE A 90 4.49 4.16 -9.18
N VAL A 91 4.78 3.06 -9.88
CA VAL A 91 3.83 1.97 -10.10
C VAL A 91 3.44 1.33 -8.77
N PHE A 92 4.43 1.06 -7.90
CA PHE A 92 4.19 0.49 -6.58
C PHE A 92 3.30 1.37 -5.69
N ILE A 93 3.56 2.69 -5.65
CA ILE A 93 2.70 3.67 -4.97
C ILE A 93 1.28 3.63 -5.52
N SER A 94 1.15 3.67 -6.85
CA SER A 94 -0.14 3.74 -7.52
C SER A 94 -1.01 2.52 -7.22
N ILE A 95 -0.45 1.31 -7.34
CA ILE A 95 -1.13 0.05 -7.01
C ILE A 95 -1.50 0.01 -5.53
N THR A 96 -0.58 0.42 -4.65
CA THR A 96 -0.79 0.39 -3.20
C THR A 96 -1.93 1.31 -2.79
N LEU A 97 -1.92 2.57 -3.22
CA LEU A 97 -2.94 3.55 -2.85
C LEU A 97 -4.30 3.22 -3.47
N ALA A 98 -4.35 2.89 -4.77
CA ALA A 98 -5.61 2.58 -5.44
C ALA A 98 -6.32 1.35 -4.83
N GLY A 99 -5.54 0.33 -4.46
CA GLY A 99 -6.09 -0.88 -3.84
C GLY A 99 -6.46 -0.72 -2.37
N THR A 100 -5.67 0.02 -1.59
CA THR A 100 -5.83 0.07 -0.12
C THR A 100 -6.76 1.17 0.36
N VAL A 101 -6.72 2.36 -0.23
CA VAL A 101 -7.45 3.53 0.28
C VAL A 101 -8.96 3.30 0.38
N PRO A 102 -9.69 2.86 -0.67
CA PRO A 102 -11.15 2.75 -0.59
C PRO A 102 -11.60 1.72 0.47
N ILE A 103 -10.89 0.59 0.56
CA ILE A 103 -11.19 -0.47 1.53
C ILE A 103 -10.83 -0.02 2.94
N ASN A 104 -9.69 0.66 3.13
CA ASN A 104 -9.28 1.20 4.41
C ASN A 104 -10.32 2.19 4.95
N GLN A 105 -10.89 3.04 4.08
CA GLN A 105 -11.99 3.92 4.49
C GLN A 105 -13.24 3.11 4.87
N ALA A 106 -13.59 2.05 4.15
CA ALA A 106 -14.72 1.20 4.50
C ALA A 106 -14.53 0.48 5.84
N ILE A 107 -13.35 -0.10 6.10
CA ILE A 107 -13.05 -0.80 7.37
C ILE A 107 -13.16 0.15 8.57
N LEU A 108 -12.76 1.42 8.40
CA LEU A 108 -12.88 2.42 9.47
C LEU A 108 -14.34 2.74 9.86
N THR A 109 -15.32 2.45 9.01
CA THR A 109 -16.74 2.68 9.31
C THR A 109 -17.45 1.46 9.90
N TRP A 110 -16.78 0.31 10.00
CA TRP A 110 -17.41 -0.92 10.50
C TRP A 110 -17.55 -0.93 12.03
N LYS A 111 -18.65 -1.50 12.51
CA LYS A 111 -18.80 -1.90 13.91
C LYS A 111 -17.99 -3.18 14.13
N THR A 112 -17.14 -3.20 15.15
CA THR A 112 -16.22 -4.32 15.41
C THR A 112 -16.94 -5.59 15.85
N ALA A 113 -18.04 -5.45 16.60
CA ALA A 113 -18.86 -6.56 17.07
C ALA A 113 -19.79 -7.15 15.98
N GLU A 114 -20.06 -6.39 14.91
CA GLU A 114 -21.00 -6.75 13.84
C GLU A 114 -20.43 -6.37 12.47
N PRO A 115 -19.42 -7.10 11.96
CA PRO A 115 -18.91 -6.83 10.63
C PRO A 115 -19.90 -7.18 9.53
N PRO A 116 -19.86 -6.48 8.39
CA PRO A 116 -20.74 -6.77 7.26
C PRO A 116 -20.49 -8.18 6.70
N GLU A 117 -21.55 -8.86 6.26
CA GLU A 117 -21.44 -10.20 5.68
C GLU A 117 -20.44 -10.24 4.51
N GLY A 118 -19.66 -11.32 4.43
CA GLY A 118 -18.67 -11.51 3.36
C GLY A 118 -17.43 -10.61 3.44
N TRP A 119 -17.23 -9.86 4.53
CA TRP A 119 -16.06 -8.98 4.71
C TRP A 119 -14.71 -9.69 4.53
N GLN A 120 -14.59 -10.95 4.94
CA GLN A 120 -13.37 -11.75 4.78
C GLN A 120 -13.07 -12.01 3.29
N ALA A 121 -14.10 -12.28 2.48
CA ALA A 121 -13.94 -12.47 1.05
C ALA A 121 -13.47 -11.18 0.37
N MET A 122 -13.98 -10.02 0.81
CA MET A 122 -13.54 -8.71 0.34
C MET A 122 -12.04 -8.47 0.64
N ILE A 123 -11.59 -8.79 1.85
CA ILE A 123 -10.17 -8.68 2.23
C ILE A 123 -9.29 -9.70 1.48
N LYS A 124 -9.79 -10.93 1.27
CA LYS A 124 -9.07 -11.96 0.52
C LYS A 124 -8.88 -11.55 -0.94
N GLN A 125 -9.94 -11.08 -1.59
CA GLN A 125 -9.93 -10.64 -2.98
C GLN A 125 -8.93 -9.51 -3.22
N MET A 126 -8.81 -8.56 -2.29
CA MET A 126 -7.81 -7.48 -2.36
C MET A 126 -6.39 -8.02 -2.43
N GLY A 127 -6.02 -8.93 -1.53
CA GLY A 127 -4.66 -9.43 -1.54
C GLY A 127 -4.37 -10.44 -2.64
N THR A 128 -5.38 -10.87 -3.41
CA THR A 128 -5.22 -11.58 -4.69
C THR A 128 -5.10 -10.58 -5.85
N ALA A 129 -5.89 -9.50 -5.88
CA ALA A 129 -5.80 -8.44 -6.89
C ALA A 129 -4.43 -7.72 -6.89
N ARG A 130 -3.82 -7.55 -5.71
CA ARG A 130 -2.44 -7.08 -5.60
C ARG A 130 -1.44 -8.08 -6.21
N HIS A 131 -1.71 -9.38 -6.05
CA HIS A 131 -0.84 -10.44 -6.58
C HIS A 131 -0.90 -10.56 -8.10
N SER A 132 -2.07 -10.34 -8.72
CA SER A 132 -2.21 -10.31 -10.18
C SER A 132 -1.61 -9.04 -10.82
N ALA A 133 -1.60 -7.91 -10.09
CA ALA A 133 -0.88 -6.71 -10.52
C ALA A 133 0.65 -6.89 -10.50
N ASP A 134 1.19 -7.66 -9.55
CA ASP A 134 2.62 -8.01 -9.47
C ASP A 134 3.06 -8.98 -10.59
N LEU A 135 2.12 -9.72 -11.20
CA LEU A 135 2.39 -10.74 -12.22
C LEU A 135 2.04 -10.30 -13.65
N GLY A 136 1.71 -9.02 -13.86
CA GLY A 136 1.47 -8.47 -15.20
C GLY A 136 0.26 -9.09 -15.92
N GLY A 137 -0.88 -9.26 -15.25
CA GLY A 137 -2.05 -9.92 -15.85
C GLY A 137 -3.42 -9.47 -15.33
N ASP A 138 -4.21 -8.96 -16.28
CA ASP A 138 -5.67 -8.84 -16.36
C ASP A 138 -6.39 -7.69 -15.62
N HIS A 139 -6.90 -6.73 -16.40
CA HIS A 139 -7.58 -5.49 -15.99
C HIS A 139 -9.05 -5.68 -15.58
N SER A 140 -9.49 -6.90 -15.29
CA SER A 140 -10.85 -7.18 -14.80
C SER A 140 -10.98 -6.90 -13.29
N VAL A 141 -10.84 -5.64 -12.87
CA VAL A 141 -11.25 -5.22 -11.50
C VAL A 141 -12.77 -5.13 -11.48
N ARG A 142 -13.45 -6.20 -11.04
CA ARG A 142 -14.89 -6.15 -10.79
C ARG A 142 -15.19 -5.09 -9.72
N PRO A 143 -16.18 -4.21 -9.91
CA PRO A 143 -16.56 -3.24 -8.91
C PRO A 143 -17.01 -3.92 -7.63
N LEU A 144 -16.67 -3.32 -6.48
CA LEU A 144 -17.06 -3.80 -5.16
C LEU A 144 -18.59 -4.02 -5.11
N PRO A 145 -19.08 -5.09 -4.45
CA PRO A 145 -20.51 -5.34 -4.32
C PRO A 145 -21.20 -4.13 -3.66
N ARG A 146 -22.35 -3.73 -4.25
CA ARG A 146 -23.14 -2.55 -3.86
C ARG A 146 -23.63 -2.56 -2.40
N SER A 147 -23.47 -3.66 -1.66
CA SER A 147 -23.91 -3.78 -0.26
C SER A 147 -23.20 -2.82 0.71
N CYS A 148 -21.99 -2.34 0.39
CA CYS A 148 -21.34 -1.29 1.19
C CYS A 148 -21.91 0.13 0.97
N SER A 149 -22.70 0.35 -0.08
CA SER A 149 -23.32 1.67 -0.36
C SER A 149 -24.55 1.94 0.50
N ALA A 150 -25.11 0.92 1.17
CA ALA A 150 -26.38 1.04 1.91
C ALA A 150 -26.23 1.72 3.28
N ALA A 151 -25.00 1.93 3.79
CA ALA A 151 -24.76 2.66 5.02
C ALA A 151 -24.78 4.20 4.86
N ARG A 152 -25.13 4.71 3.67
CA ARG A 152 -25.44 6.13 3.42
C ARG A 152 -26.89 6.27 3.00
N ARG A 153 -27.80 6.41 3.96
CA ARG A 153 -29.00 7.25 3.84
C ARG A 153 -29.44 7.66 5.26
N PRO A 154 -29.78 8.94 5.47
CA PRO A 154 -30.19 9.47 6.76
C PRO A 154 -31.48 8.82 7.27
#